data_AF-Q4SHZ5-F1
#
_entry.id   AF-Q4SHZ5-F1
#
_cell.length_a   1.000
_cell.length_b   1.000
_cell.length_c   1.000
_cell.angle_alpha   90.00
_cell.angle_beta   90.00
_cell.angle_gamma   90.00
#
_symmetry.space_group_name_H-M   'P 1'
#
loop_
_entity.id
_entity.type
_entity.pdbx_description
1 polymer ?
#
loop_
_entity_poly.entity_id
_entity_poly.type
_entity_poly.pdbx_seq_one_letter_code
_entity_poly.pdbx_strand_id
1 'polypeptide(L)'
;MKAVRGSGRAATKAPRKQQQKPKKTTGKRAVKDQSDLGEDGRKTQQKPARKRTGPRGQENWQPISRSFITEVENIIDLAILTTLALEKKEKKESQEHLNAIKKGFLADCAKLKVPHRRQKHVEGLFQHHQEETKRLNVAKTTLSALEGDLRAVAIALEKAEEQATSLQQECSLLRDQVEEEEEKAKQMLQRAEHGALRIRFQPPEKDEPTLEARMRRMFAGGDADATARKLAGVLQTSEASRAARELLLRAHGRADRLPDFSQEPPSD
;
A
#
# COMPACT_ATOMS: atom_id res chain seq x y z
N MET A 1 -0.37 23.64 -11.61
CA MET A 1 -1.17 22.87 -10.62
C MET A 1 -2.02 21.82 -11.34
N LYS A 2 -1.74 20.52 -11.19
CA LYS A 2 -2.69 19.41 -11.37
C LYS A 2 -2.22 18.25 -10.48
N ALA A 3 -3.12 17.66 -9.70
CA ALA A 3 -2.83 16.42 -8.96
C ALA A 3 -3.60 15.28 -9.63
N VAL A 4 -2.89 14.22 -10.02
CA VAL A 4 -3.47 12.98 -10.52
C VAL A 4 -3.05 11.84 -9.59
N ARG A 5 -3.98 11.35 -8.78
CA ARG A 5 -3.96 9.97 -8.29
C ARG A 5 -5.33 9.58 -7.75
N GLY A 6 -6.02 8.71 -8.49
CA GLY A 6 -7.11 7.92 -7.92
C GLY A 6 -6.54 6.68 -7.22
N SER A 7 -7.25 6.19 -6.21
CA SER A 7 -7.33 4.75 -5.89
C SER A 7 -8.50 4.54 -4.93
N GLY A 8 -9.39 3.61 -5.26
CA GLY A 8 -10.64 3.43 -4.52
C GLY A 8 -10.44 2.73 -3.18
N ARG A 9 -11.30 3.06 -2.21
CA ARG A 9 -11.62 2.18 -1.08
C ARG A 9 -13.14 2.09 -0.92
N ALA A 10 -13.65 0.86 -0.90
CA ALA A 10 -15.05 0.60 -0.65
C ALA A 10 -15.41 0.97 0.80
N ALA A 11 -16.54 1.64 1.00
CA ALA A 11 -17.02 1.99 2.33
C ALA A 11 -17.50 0.73 3.09
N THR A 12 -16.79 0.37 4.16
CA THR A 12 -17.19 -0.72 5.06
C THR A 12 -18.46 -0.36 5.83
N LYS A 13 -19.46 -1.24 5.78
CA LYS A 13 -20.79 -1.04 6.38
C LYS A 13 -20.74 -1.15 7.91
N ALA A 14 -21.21 -0.13 8.62
CA ALA A 14 -21.53 -0.22 10.05
C ALA A 14 -22.93 -0.84 10.27
N PRO A 15 -23.14 -1.69 11.30
CA PRO A 15 -24.42 -2.37 11.53
C PRO A 15 -25.47 -1.46 12.19
N ARG A 16 -26.58 -1.23 11.47
CA ARG A 16 -27.72 -0.40 11.89
C ARG A 16 -28.69 -1.22 12.76
N LYS A 17 -28.72 -0.99 14.09
CA LYS A 17 -29.74 -1.59 14.97
C LYS A 17 -31.14 -1.09 14.60
N GLN A 18 -32.05 -2.00 14.30
CA GLN A 18 -33.43 -1.69 13.93
C GLN A 18 -34.28 -1.35 15.16
N GLN A 19 -35.06 -0.28 15.06
CA GLN A 19 -36.14 0.02 16.02
C GLN A 19 -37.40 -0.76 15.61
N GLN A 20 -37.94 -1.57 16.51
CA GLN A 20 -39.24 -2.23 16.29
C GLN A 20 -40.39 -1.32 16.72
N LYS A 21 -41.38 -1.13 15.83
CA LYS A 21 -42.72 -0.61 16.18
C LYS A 21 -43.70 -1.79 16.27
N PRO A 22 -44.66 -1.80 17.21
CA PRO A 22 -45.65 -2.87 17.30
C PRO A 22 -46.78 -2.70 16.27
N LYS A 23 -47.31 -3.81 15.77
CA LYS A 23 -48.57 -3.86 15.00
C LYS A 23 -49.57 -4.81 15.69
N LYS A 24 -50.77 -4.30 15.96
CA LYS A 24 -51.98 -5.09 16.29
C LYS A 24 -52.58 -5.71 15.02
N THR A 25 -53.25 -6.86 15.15
CA THR A 25 -54.59 -7.28 14.61
C THR A 25 -54.71 -8.82 14.68
N THR A 26 -55.55 -9.43 15.54
CA THR A 26 -56.94 -9.93 15.30
C THR A 26 -57.07 -10.98 14.17
N GLY A 27 -57.86 -12.07 14.25
CA GLY A 27 -58.81 -12.63 15.25
C GLY A 27 -59.00 -14.15 14.98
N LYS A 28 -60.05 -14.90 15.36
CA LYS A 28 -61.49 -14.61 15.55
C LYS A 28 -62.27 -15.81 16.19
N ARG A 29 -63.39 -15.51 16.87
CA ARG A 29 -64.66 -16.33 17.02
C ARG A 29 -64.57 -17.66 17.82
N ALA A 30 -65.60 -18.22 18.47
CA ALA A 30 -67.07 -17.97 18.59
C ALA A 30 -67.64 -18.73 19.86
N VAL A 31 -68.89 -18.67 20.36
CA VAL A 31 -70.09 -17.78 20.30
C VAL A 31 -71.15 -18.29 21.34
N LYS A 32 -71.92 -17.39 22.01
CA LYS A 32 -73.16 -17.64 22.84
C LYS A 32 -73.01 -18.50 24.14
N ASP A 33 -73.89 -18.46 25.15
CA ASP A 33 -75.09 -17.63 25.43
C ASP A 33 -75.38 -17.47 26.95
N GLN A 34 -76.09 -16.38 27.30
CA GLN A 34 -77.07 -16.12 28.38
C GLN A 34 -77.03 -16.68 29.84
N SER A 35 -77.63 -15.85 30.72
CA SER A 35 -78.32 -16.11 32.01
C SER A 35 -77.49 -16.27 33.31
N ASP A 36 -77.93 -15.81 34.50
CA ASP A 36 -78.84 -14.69 34.90
C ASP A 36 -78.70 -14.46 36.44
N LEU A 37 -79.31 -13.39 36.97
CA LEU A 37 -79.66 -13.09 38.38
C LEU A 37 -78.57 -12.66 39.39
N GLY A 38 -78.81 -11.52 40.06
CA GLY A 38 -78.27 -11.24 41.41
C GLY A 38 -77.80 -9.81 41.73
N GLU A 39 -78.71 -8.81 41.81
CA GLU A 39 -78.43 -7.55 42.51
C GLU A 39 -78.57 -7.70 44.04
N ASP A 40 -77.69 -7.05 44.82
CA ASP A 40 -78.00 -6.00 45.83
C ASP A 40 -76.79 -5.77 46.78
N GLY A 41 -76.75 -4.66 47.53
CA GLY A 41 -76.02 -4.59 48.80
C GLY A 41 -74.82 -3.64 48.87
N ARG A 42 -75.08 -2.32 48.96
CA ARG A 42 -74.06 -1.31 49.38
C ARG A 42 -73.49 -1.62 50.77
N LYS A 43 -72.17 -1.43 51.01
CA LYS A 43 -71.61 -0.37 51.90
C LYS A 43 -70.11 -0.50 52.21
N THR A 44 -69.45 0.65 52.08
CA THR A 44 -68.16 1.09 52.62
C THR A 44 -67.69 0.51 53.96
N GLN A 45 -66.44 0.03 54.01
CA GLN A 45 -65.55 0.20 55.19
C GLN A 45 -64.10 0.47 54.78
N GLN A 46 -63.66 1.73 54.90
CA GLN A 46 -62.24 2.08 54.87
C GLN A 46 -61.62 1.79 56.26
N LYS A 47 -60.49 1.09 56.32
CA LYS A 47 -59.69 0.96 57.56
C LYS A 47 -58.64 2.08 57.62
N PRO A 48 -58.35 2.64 58.82
CA PRO A 48 -57.68 3.94 58.95
C PRO A 48 -56.19 3.89 58.65
N ALA A 49 -55.68 4.93 58.00
CA ALA A 49 -54.26 5.12 57.77
C ALA A 49 -53.51 5.37 59.09
N ARG A 50 -52.63 4.43 59.48
CA ARG A 50 -51.63 4.68 60.54
C ARG A 50 -50.76 5.89 60.14
N LYS A 51 -50.90 6.99 60.88
CA LYS A 51 -49.96 8.13 60.84
C LYS A 51 -48.53 7.61 61.09
N ARG A 52 -47.71 7.54 60.04
CA ARG A 52 -46.25 7.30 60.17
C ARG A 52 -45.56 8.66 60.15
N THR A 53 -45.62 9.35 61.28
CA THR A 53 -44.78 10.51 61.61
C THR A 53 -43.39 10.00 61.99
N GLY A 54 -42.50 9.92 60.99
CA GLY A 54 -41.11 9.50 61.15
C GLY A 54 -40.42 9.38 59.78
N PRO A 55 -39.14 9.77 59.63
CA PRO A 55 -38.47 9.85 58.34
C PRO A 55 -38.17 8.44 57.77
N ARG A 56 -39.09 7.90 56.98
CA ARG A 56 -38.89 6.64 56.24
C ARG A 56 -37.78 6.82 55.20
N GLY A 57 -36.57 6.39 55.54
CA GLY A 57 -35.43 6.43 54.61
C GLY A 57 -34.06 6.23 55.25
N GLN A 58 -33.94 6.42 56.58
CA GLN A 58 -32.66 6.25 57.31
C GLN A 58 -32.36 4.80 57.75
N GLU A 59 -33.31 3.88 57.62
CA GLU A 59 -33.24 2.50 58.14
C GLU A 59 -32.06 1.66 57.56
N ASN A 60 -31.59 2.00 56.36
CA ASN A 60 -30.52 1.29 55.65
C ASN A 60 -29.20 2.09 55.52
N TRP A 61 -28.98 3.08 56.39
CA TRP A 61 -27.76 3.91 56.36
C TRP A 61 -26.69 3.28 57.26
N GLN A 62 -25.56 2.89 56.67
CA GLN A 62 -24.44 2.30 57.41
C GLN A 62 -23.44 3.40 57.81
N PRO A 63 -22.69 3.23 58.91
CA PRO A 63 -21.54 4.09 59.19
C PRO A 63 -20.51 3.98 58.05
N ILE A 64 -19.73 5.03 57.86
CA ILE A 64 -18.64 5.04 56.87
C ILE A 64 -17.65 3.89 57.13
N SER A 65 -17.19 3.22 56.08
CA SER A 65 -16.18 2.15 56.20
C SER A 65 -14.86 2.70 56.74
N ARG A 66 -14.23 1.94 57.64
CA ARG A 66 -12.93 2.32 58.23
C ARG A 66 -11.85 2.56 57.17
N SER A 67 -11.85 1.79 56.07
CA SER A 67 -10.95 1.99 54.93
C SER A 67 -11.04 3.41 54.34
N PHE A 68 -12.26 3.89 54.08
CA PHE A 68 -12.47 5.25 53.56
C PHE A 68 -12.05 6.32 54.57
N ILE A 69 -12.28 6.11 55.87
CA ILE A 69 -11.80 7.03 56.91
C ILE A 69 -10.27 7.10 56.89
N THR A 70 -9.58 5.97 56.76
CA THR A 70 -8.11 5.91 56.64
C THR A 70 -7.60 6.51 55.31
N GLU A 71 -8.29 6.33 54.19
CA GLU A 71 -7.96 7.00 52.92
C GLU A 71 -8.07 8.52 53.03
N VAL A 72 -9.15 9.02 53.63
CA VAL A 72 -9.36 10.46 53.88
C VAL A 72 -8.34 11.00 54.89
N GLU A 73 -8.00 10.24 55.93
CA GLU A 73 -6.92 10.57 56.86
C GLU A 73 -5.58 10.72 56.14
N ASN A 74 -5.19 9.77 55.29
CA ASN A 74 -3.95 9.84 54.50
C ASN A 74 -3.92 11.06 53.56
N ILE A 75 -5.05 11.42 52.94
CA ILE A 75 -5.17 12.62 52.09
C ILE A 75 -5.02 13.90 52.91
N ILE A 76 -5.63 13.96 54.10
CA ILE A 76 -5.50 15.10 55.02
C ILE A 76 -4.08 15.22 55.55
N ASP A 77 -3.42 14.12 55.91
CA ASP A 77 -2.03 14.14 56.37
C ASP A 77 -1.08 14.61 55.27
N LEU A 78 -1.28 14.17 54.02
CA LEU A 78 -0.51 14.68 52.89
C LEU A 78 -0.76 16.19 52.67
N ALA A 79 -2.01 16.64 52.77
CA ALA A 79 -2.34 18.06 52.69
C ALA A 79 -1.64 18.88 53.78
N ILE A 80 -1.71 18.45 55.04
CA ILE A 80 -1.03 19.07 56.20
C ILE A 80 0.48 19.13 55.98
N LEU A 81 1.10 18.05 55.48
CA LEU A 81 2.53 18.04 55.15
C LEU A 81 2.87 19.06 54.05
N THR A 82 2.03 19.19 53.00
CA THR A 82 2.26 20.20 51.94
C THR A 82 2.08 21.64 52.42
N THR A 83 1.11 21.93 53.30
CA THR A 83 0.91 23.28 53.84
C THR A 83 2.05 23.67 54.78
N LEU A 84 2.48 22.77 55.67
CA LEU A 84 3.62 22.99 56.58
C LEU A 84 4.97 23.10 55.85
N ALA A 85 5.09 22.51 54.66
CA ALA A 85 6.25 22.71 53.78
C ALA A 85 6.27 24.12 53.17
N LEU A 86 5.10 24.67 52.83
CA LEU A 86 4.94 26.00 52.23
C LEU A 86 5.06 27.15 53.26
N GLU A 87 4.62 26.92 54.49
CA GLU A 87 4.74 27.90 55.59
C GLU A 87 6.21 28.18 55.96
N LYS A 88 6.53 29.46 56.18
CA LYS A 88 7.90 29.92 56.47
C LYS A 88 8.15 30.25 57.95
N LYS A 89 7.10 30.29 58.79
CA LYS A 89 7.15 30.61 60.23
C LYS A 89 6.10 29.77 60.98
N GLU A 90 6.24 29.65 62.31
CA GLU A 90 5.25 29.11 63.25
C GLU A 90 4.70 27.67 63.00
N LYS A 91 5.46 26.85 62.26
CA LYS A 91 5.13 25.47 61.86
C LYS A 91 4.61 24.54 62.97
N LYS A 92 4.95 24.77 64.24
CA LYS A 92 4.48 23.93 65.36
C LYS A 92 3.03 24.23 65.73
N GLU A 93 2.70 25.52 65.86
CA GLU A 93 1.36 25.97 66.23
C GLU A 93 0.35 25.70 65.10
N SER A 94 0.75 25.97 63.84
CA SER A 94 -0.07 25.59 62.68
C SER A 94 -0.25 24.08 62.57
N GLN A 95 0.79 23.28 62.83
CA GLN A 95 0.67 21.81 62.88
C GLN A 95 -0.26 21.33 64.00
N GLU A 96 -0.21 21.92 65.19
CA GLU A 96 -1.11 21.59 66.30
C GLU A 96 -2.57 21.93 65.98
N HIS A 97 -2.82 23.11 65.40
CA HIS A 97 -4.15 23.54 64.95
C HIS A 97 -4.72 22.64 63.84
N LEU A 98 -3.91 22.34 62.81
CA LEU A 98 -4.29 21.44 61.72
C LEU A 98 -4.58 20.02 62.23
N ASN A 99 -3.81 19.52 63.20
CA ASN A 99 -4.06 18.23 63.84
C ASN A 99 -5.33 18.22 64.69
N ALA A 100 -5.67 19.33 65.36
CA ALA A 100 -6.93 19.46 66.08
C ALA A 100 -8.13 19.42 65.11
N ILE A 101 -8.05 20.16 64.00
CA ILE A 101 -9.06 20.12 62.92
C ILE A 101 -9.19 18.72 62.33
N LYS A 102 -8.07 18.06 61.98
CA LYS A 102 -8.04 16.67 61.50
C LYS A 102 -8.80 15.74 62.44
N LYS A 103 -8.49 15.78 63.74
CA LYS A 103 -9.13 14.91 64.75
C LYS A 103 -10.63 15.18 64.86
N GLY A 104 -11.06 16.44 64.88
CA GLY A 104 -12.48 16.81 64.91
C GLY A 104 -13.22 16.32 63.67
N PHE A 105 -12.68 16.59 62.49
CA PHE A 105 -13.24 16.18 61.20
C PHE A 105 -13.38 14.65 61.09
N LEU A 106 -12.32 13.89 61.41
CA LEU A 106 -12.37 12.42 61.37
C LEU A 106 -13.37 11.84 62.39
N ALA A 107 -13.49 12.46 63.57
CA ALA A 107 -14.49 12.05 64.57
C ALA A 107 -15.92 12.30 64.08
N ASP A 108 -16.17 13.35 63.30
CA ASP A 108 -17.47 13.60 62.69
C ASP A 108 -17.73 12.69 61.48
N CYS A 109 -16.73 12.42 60.64
CA CYS A 109 -16.80 11.38 59.60
C CYS A 109 -17.18 10.00 60.16
N ALA A 110 -16.66 9.63 61.33
CA ALA A 110 -17.02 8.37 62.00
C ALA A 110 -18.49 8.33 62.49
N LYS A 111 -19.11 9.49 62.78
CA LYS A 111 -20.52 9.62 63.18
C LYS A 111 -21.47 9.69 61.98
N LEU A 112 -20.98 10.15 60.83
CA LEU A 112 -21.78 10.22 59.60
C LEU A 112 -22.22 8.81 59.16
N LYS A 113 -23.51 8.69 58.85
CA LYS A 113 -24.06 7.51 58.19
C LYS A 113 -24.27 7.83 56.71
N VAL A 114 -24.04 6.87 55.84
CA VAL A 114 -24.12 7.03 54.39
C VAL A 114 -25.05 5.96 53.80
N PRO A 115 -25.88 6.28 52.79
CA PRO A 115 -26.67 5.28 52.07
C PRO A 115 -25.76 4.23 51.41
N HIS A 116 -25.96 2.95 51.73
CA HIS A 116 -25.16 1.81 51.24
C HIS A 116 -24.95 1.79 49.71
N ARG A 117 -25.93 2.25 48.93
CA ARG A 117 -25.84 2.35 47.45
C ARG A 117 -24.71 3.27 46.98
N ARG A 118 -24.31 4.29 47.76
CA ARG A 118 -23.21 5.20 47.41
C ARG A 118 -21.84 4.65 47.79
N GLN A 119 -21.76 3.83 48.83
CA GLN A 119 -20.49 3.26 49.32
C GLN A 119 -19.82 2.35 48.28
N LYS A 120 -20.58 1.42 47.69
CA LYS A 120 -20.10 0.55 46.59
C LYS A 120 -19.63 1.30 45.35
N HIS A 121 -20.14 2.52 45.12
CA HIS A 121 -19.72 3.36 44.01
C HIS A 121 -18.33 3.98 44.26
N VAL A 122 -18.00 4.31 45.52
CA VAL A 122 -16.67 4.82 45.89
C VAL A 122 -15.61 3.73 45.74
N GLU A 123 -15.90 2.51 46.20
CA GLU A 123 -15.02 1.35 46.05
C GLU A 123 -14.74 1.03 44.56
N GLY A 124 -15.77 1.10 43.71
CA GLY A 124 -15.63 0.93 42.26
C GLY A 124 -14.81 2.05 41.59
N LEU A 125 -14.95 3.30 42.02
CA LEU A 125 -14.13 4.42 41.52
C LEU A 125 -12.65 4.25 41.91
N PHE A 126 -12.36 3.78 43.12
CA PHE A 126 -10.98 3.51 43.55
C PHE A 126 -10.33 2.38 42.75
N GLN A 127 -11.05 1.29 42.51
CA GLN A 127 -10.59 0.20 41.64
C GLN A 127 -10.35 0.69 40.20
N HIS A 128 -11.27 1.48 39.64
CA HIS A 128 -11.10 2.10 38.32
C HIS A 128 -9.83 2.96 38.25
N HIS A 129 -9.58 3.80 39.27
CA HIS A 129 -8.38 4.64 39.32
C HIS A 129 -7.08 3.81 39.41
N GLN A 130 -7.09 2.69 40.14
CA GLN A 130 -5.96 1.76 40.13
C GLN A 130 -5.75 1.06 38.77
N GLU A 131 -6.82 0.76 38.05
CA GLU A 131 -6.70 0.22 36.68
C GLU A 131 -6.17 1.27 35.70
N GLU A 132 -6.66 2.50 35.77
CA GLU A 132 -6.21 3.60 34.91
C GLU A 132 -4.74 3.96 35.18
N THR A 133 -4.29 4.00 36.42
CA THR A 133 -2.87 4.24 36.73
C THR A 133 -1.97 3.10 36.24
N LYS A 134 -2.41 1.83 36.33
CA LYS A 134 -1.71 0.69 35.71
C LYS A 134 -1.65 0.81 34.18
N ARG A 135 -2.77 1.13 33.53
CA ARG A 135 -2.84 1.37 32.07
C ARG A 135 -1.94 2.53 31.64
N LEU A 136 -1.92 3.64 32.39
CA LEU A 136 -1.07 4.80 32.14
C LEU A 136 0.42 4.44 32.20
N ASN A 137 0.82 3.61 33.18
CA ASN A 137 2.22 3.20 33.32
C ASN A 137 2.66 2.29 32.15
N VAL A 138 1.81 1.36 31.71
CA VAL A 138 2.05 0.55 30.51
C VAL A 138 2.07 1.44 29.24
N ALA A 139 1.16 2.40 29.12
CA ALA A 139 1.15 3.35 28.01
C ALA A 139 2.46 4.15 27.95
N LYS A 140 2.95 4.65 29.09
CA LYS A 140 4.25 5.36 29.19
C LYS A 140 5.42 4.51 28.74
N THR A 141 5.51 3.23 29.12
CA THR A 141 6.61 2.37 28.66
C THR A 141 6.51 2.08 27.17
N THR A 142 5.31 1.84 26.63
CA THR A 142 5.12 1.67 25.17
C THR A 142 5.44 2.95 24.38
N LEU A 143 5.12 4.12 24.91
CA LEU A 143 5.41 5.41 24.28
C LEU A 143 6.92 5.68 24.29
N SER A 144 7.60 5.43 25.41
CA SER A 144 9.06 5.55 25.51
C SER A 144 9.81 4.59 24.57
N ALA A 145 9.27 3.38 24.34
CA ALA A 145 9.80 2.45 23.34
C ALA A 145 9.64 3.01 21.91
N LEU A 146 8.43 3.49 21.55
CA LEU A 146 8.16 4.10 20.24
C LEU A 146 9.00 5.36 19.98
N GLU A 147 9.30 6.16 21.00
CA GLU A 147 10.26 7.27 20.91
C GLU A 147 11.70 6.81 20.67
N GLY A 148 12.06 5.62 21.14
CA GLY A 148 13.33 4.97 20.84
C GLY A 148 13.39 4.51 19.38
N ASP A 149 12.36 3.79 18.94
CA ASP A 149 12.23 3.30 17.56
C ASP A 149 12.24 4.45 16.55
N LEU A 150 11.49 5.54 16.82
CA LEU A 150 11.44 6.72 15.95
C LEU A 150 12.81 7.41 15.85
N ARG A 151 13.58 7.48 16.95
CA ARG A 151 14.96 7.99 16.92
C ARG A 151 15.89 7.08 16.13
N ALA A 152 15.76 5.76 16.25
CA ALA A 152 16.53 4.81 15.46
C ALA A 152 16.23 4.94 13.96
N VAL A 153 14.96 5.09 13.58
CA VAL A 153 14.52 5.34 12.19
C VAL A 153 15.05 6.68 11.67
N ALA A 154 15.03 7.74 12.48
CA ALA A 154 15.58 9.04 12.08
C ALA A 154 17.09 8.97 11.76
N ILE A 155 17.88 8.32 12.63
CA ILE A 155 19.32 8.11 12.41
C ILE A 155 19.59 7.22 11.19
N ALA A 156 18.74 6.22 10.95
CA ALA A 156 18.85 5.37 9.76
C ALA A 156 18.51 6.14 8.46
N LEU A 157 17.54 7.04 8.52
CA LEU A 157 17.14 7.89 7.39
C LEU A 157 18.23 8.92 7.06
N GLU A 158 18.80 9.59 8.06
CA GLU A 158 19.92 10.54 7.91
C GLU A 158 21.11 9.88 7.21
N LYS A 159 21.53 8.69 7.65
CA LYS A 159 22.58 7.90 6.99
C LYS A 159 22.23 7.48 5.57
N ALA A 160 20.96 7.16 5.30
CA ALA A 160 20.51 6.84 3.95
C ALA A 160 20.50 8.07 3.02
N GLU A 161 20.25 9.26 3.56
CA GLU A 161 20.34 10.53 2.85
C GLU A 161 21.79 10.93 2.55
N GLU A 162 22.71 10.75 3.52
CA GLU A 162 24.17 10.87 3.30
C GLU A 162 24.66 9.93 2.19
N GLN A 163 24.22 8.66 2.20
CA GLN A 163 24.55 7.69 1.15
C GLN A 163 23.95 8.06 -0.20
N ALA A 164 22.69 8.50 -0.24
CA ALA A 164 22.02 8.89 -1.48
C ALA A 164 22.67 10.14 -2.12
N THR A 165 23.03 11.13 -1.30
CA THR A 165 23.72 12.35 -1.77
C THR A 165 25.15 12.06 -2.24
N SER A 166 25.89 11.19 -1.54
CA SER A 166 27.20 10.71 -1.97
C SER A 166 27.13 9.97 -3.32
N LEU A 167 26.22 9.00 -3.46
CA LEU A 167 26.00 8.29 -4.73
C LEU A 167 25.54 9.22 -5.85
N GLN A 168 24.73 10.24 -5.55
CA GLN A 168 24.31 11.23 -6.54
C GLN A 168 25.49 12.09 -7.04
N GLN A 169 26.43 12.44 -6.16
CA GLN A 169 27.67 13.14 -6.53
C GLN A 169 28.56 12.26 -7.41
N GLU A 170 28.79 11.01 -7.01
CA GLU A 170 29.55 10.02 -7.80
C GLU A 170 28.91 9.80 -9.19
N CYS A 171 27.58 9.62 -9.25
CA CYS A 171 26.85 9.50 -10.51
C CYS A 171 26.93 10.78 -11.36
N SER A 172 27.13 11.96 -10.77
CA SER A 172 27.35 13.19 -11.55
C SER A 172 28.75 13.24 -12.12
N LEU A 173 29.76 13.00 -11.29
CA LEU A 173 31.16 12.96 -11.69
C LEU A 173 31.39 11.93 -12.82
N LEU A 174 30.76 10.75 -12.74
CA LEU A 174 30.82 9.75 -13.80
C LEU A 174 30.11 10.19 -15.09
N ARG A 175 29.02 10.97 -15.02
CA ARG A 175 28.39 11.56 -16.22
C ARG A 175 29.31 12.58 -16.87
N ASP A 176 29.89 13.46 -16.07
CA ASP A 176 30.79 14.53 -16.54
C ASP A 176 32.05 13.90 -17.21
N GLN A 177 32.60 12.82 -16.64
CA GLN A 177 33.69 12.05 -17.24
C GLN A 177 33.30 11.37 -18.56
N VAL A 178 32.11 10.77 -18.65
CA VAL A 178 31.62 10.16 -19.89
C VAL A 178 31.42 11.22 -20.98
N GLU A 179 30.87 12.39 -20.63
CA GLU A 179 30.73 13.52 -21.56
C GLU A 179 32.11 14.02 -22.06
N GLU A 180 33.11 14.13 -21.18
CA GLU A 180 34.48 14.51 -21.55
C GLU A 180 35.13 13.49 -22.51
N GLU A 181 35.00 12.19 -22.24
CA GLU A 181 35.53 11.12 -23.10
C GLU A 181 34.76 11.01 -24.44
N GLU A 182 33.45 11.24 -24.45
CA GLU A 182 32.68 11.36 -25.69
C GLU A 182 33.14 12.53 -26.55
N GLU A 183 33.39 13.70 -25.97
CA GLU A 183 33.92 14.85 -26.71
C GLU A 183 35.35 14.62 -27.22
N LYS A 184 36.22 13.95 -26.45
CA LYS A 184 37.54 13.50 -26.93
C LYS A 184 37.40 12.54 -28.11
N ALA A 185 36.49 11.56 -28.03
CA ALA A 185 36.22 10.61 -29.12
C ALA A 185 35.71 11.31 -30.39
N LYS A 186 34.76 12.26 -30.26
CA LYS A 186 34.26 13.09 -31.37
C LYS A 186 35.39 13.88 -32.03
N GLN A 187 36.28 14.49 -31.25
CA GLN A 187 37.44 15.22 -31.78
C GLN A 187 38.43 14.30 -32.50
N MET A 188 38.67 13.09 -31.98
CA MET A 188 39.53 12.10 -32.66
C MET A 188 38.93 11.63 -33.99
N LEU A 189 37.62 11.37 -34.03
CA LEU A 189 36.91 11.00 -35.25
C LEU A 189 36.95 12.11 -36.30
N GLN A 190 36.67 13.37 -35.91
CA GLN A 190 36.80 14.52 -36.83
C GLN A 190 38.23 14.64 -37.40
N ARG A 191 39.27 14.48 -36.56
CA ARG A 191 40.66 14.45 -37.04
C ARG A 191 40.93 13.30 -38.00
N ALA A 192 40.36 12.12 -37.74
CA ALA A 192 40.47 10.96 -38.64
C ALA A 192 39.73 11.19 -39.97
N GLU A 193 38.56 11.84 -39.97
CA GLU A 193 37.81 12.23 -41.19
C GLU A 193 38.52 13.34 -42.00
N HIS A 194 39.27 14.22 -41.34
CA HIS A 194 40.11 15.21 -42.01
C HIS A 194 41.45 14.63 -42.50
N GLY A 195 41.99 13.63 -41.79
CA GLY A 195 43.23 12.91 -42.15
C GLY A 195 43.01 11.78 -43.17
N ALA A 196 41.79 11.25 -43.26
CA ALA A 196 41.36 10.46 -44.40
C ALA A 196 41.55 11.30 -45.65
N LEU A 197 42.40 10.83 -46.55
CA LEU A 197 42.64 11.49 -47.84
C LEU A 197 41.28 11.75 -48.48
N ARG A 198 40.89 13.04 -48.53
CA ARG A 198 39.71 13.47 -49.29
C ARG A 198 40.02 13.27 -50.75
N ILE A 199 39.88 12.03 -51.21
CA ILE A 199 39.74 11.66 -52.60
C ILE A 199 38.61 12.55 -53.07
N ARG A 200 38.96 13.62 -53.81
CA ARG A 200 37.96 14.45 -54.46
C ARG A 200 37.21 13.48 -55.37
N PHE A 201 35.97 13.19 -55.01
CA PHE A 201 35.00 12.68 -55.97
C PHE A 201 34.85 13.80 -56.99
N GLN A 202 35.71 13.74 -58.01
CA GLN A 202 35.57 14.51 -59.22
C GLN A 202 34.21 14.06 -59.78
N PRO A 203 33.22 14.96 -59.87
CA PRO A 203 31.97 14.62 -60.50
C PRO A 203 32.31 14.10 -61.90
N PRO A 204 31.70 12.99 -62.36
CA PRO A 204 31.97 12.50 -63.71
C PRO A 204 31.76 13.65 -64.68
N GLU A 205 32.79 13.97 -65.47
CA GLU A 205 32.66 15.00 -66.50
C GLU A 205 31.50 14.59 -67.40
N LYS A 206 30.67 15.57 -67.79
CA LYS A 206 29.39 15.28 -68.47
C LYS A 206 29.55 14.57 -69.82
N ASP A 207 30.77 14.52 -70.34
CA ASP A 207 31.17 13.88 -71.59
C ASP A 207 32.04 12.62 -71.39
N GLU A 208 32.49 12.29 -70.17
CA GLU A 208 33.14 11.01 -69.91
C GLU A 208 32.07 9.88 -69.84
N PRO A 209 32.22 8.77 -70.58
CA PRO A 209 31.37 7.61 -70.36
C PRO A 209 31.58 7.09 -68.94
N THR A 210 30.49 6.93 -68.19
CA THR A 210 30.45 6.25 -66.88
C THR A 210 31.38 5.04 -66.90
N LEU A 211 32.12 4.76 -65.81
CA LEU A 211 33.10 3.66 -65.75
C LEU A 211 32.55 2.35 -66.35
N GLU A 212 31.29 2.04 -66.05
CA GLU A 212 30.52 0.93 -66.62
C GLU A 212 30.37 1.00 -68.16
N ALA A 213 30.01 2.15 -68.73
CA ALA A 213 29.95 2.38 -70.17
C ALA A 213 31.35 2.32 -70.83
N ARG A 214 32.40 2.76 -70.12
CA ARG A 214 33.80 2.64 -70.55
C ARG A 214 34.26 1.18 -70.57
N MET A 215 33.91 0.40 -69.55
CA MET A 215 34.08 -1.07 -69.53
C MET A 215 33.31 -1.73 -70.67
N ARG A 216 32.02 -1.39 -70.86
CA ARG A 216 31.21 -1.89 -71.99
C ARG A 216 31.85 -1.56 -73.34
N ARG A 217 32.42 -0.37 -73.56
CA ARG A 217 33.15 -0.04 -74.81
C ARG A 217 34.40 -0.91 -75.02
N MET A 218 35.17 -1.22 -73.97
CA MET A 218 36.33 -2.11 -74.08
C MET A 218 35.92 -3.54 -74.49
N PHE A 219 34.74 -4.02 -74.07
CA PHE A 219 34.21 -5.33 -74.46
C PHE A 219 33.34 -5.32 -75.73
N ALA A 220 32.83 -4.16 -76.15
CA ALA A 220 32.01 -3.98 -77.34
C ALA A 220 32.81 -3.57 -78.60
N GLY A 221 34.15 -3.65 -78.55
CA GLY A 221 34.97 -3.61 -79.76
C GLY A 221 34.49 -4.69 -80.75
N GLY A 222 34.13 -4.29 -81.97
CA GLY A 222 33.38 -5.12 -82.93
C GLY A 222 34.04 -6.43 -83.37
N ASP A 223 35.27 -6.69 -82.93
CA ASP A 223 35.97 -7.96 -83.13
C ASP A 223 35.45 -9.09 -82.23
N ALA A 224 34.70 -8.82 -81.15
CA ALA A 224 34.16 -9.88 -80.30
C ALA A 224 33.26 -10.86 -81.07
N ASP A 225 32.34 -10.34 -81.88
CA ASP A 225 31.45 -11.14 -82.74
C ASP A 225 32.21 -11.81 -83.90
N ALA A 226 33.18 -11.10 -84.49
CA ALA A 226 34.00 -11.64 -85.58
C ALA A 226 34.95 -12.75 -85.12
N THR A 227 35.53 -12.63 -83.92
CA THR A 227 36.38 -13.65 -83.29
C THR A 227 35.54 -14.82 -82.78
N ALA A 228 34.36 -14.57 -82.18
CA ALA A 228 33.43 -15.64 -81.82
C ALA A 228 32.99 -16.46 -83.05
N ARG A 229 32.68 -15.81 -84.19
CA ARG A 229 32.35 -16.52 -85.45
C ARG A 229 33.56 -17.27 -86.03
N LYS A 230 34.78 -16.70 -85.98
CA LYS A 230 36.01 -17.39 -86.39
C LYS A 230 36.30 -18.63 -85.52
N LEU A 231 36.20 -18.50 -84.20
CA LEU A 231 36.36 -19.60 -83.25
C LEU A 231 35.28 -20.66 -83.44
N ALA A 232 34.02 -20.27 -83.64
CA ALA A 232 32.94 -21.20 -83.98
C ALA A 232 33.22 -21.94 -85.30
N GLY A 233 33.77 -21.26 -86.32
CA GLY A 233 34.24 -21.90 -87.55
C GLY A 233 35.31 -22.97 -87.29
N VAL A 234 36.39 -22.59 -86.59
CA VAL A 234 37.50 -23.51 -86.24
C VAL A 234 37.00 -24.71 -85.43
N LEU A 235 36.16 -24.46 -84.42
CA LEU A 235 35.56 -25.51 -83.60
C LEU A 235 34.69 -26.45 -84.44
N GLN A 236 33.89 -25.94 -85.38
CA GLN A 236 33.05 -26.76 -86.27
C GLN A 236 33.83 -27.56 -87.32
N THR A 237 35.04 -27.10 -87.71
CA THR A 237 35.95 -27.85 -88.58
C THR A 237 36.83 -28.85 -87.85
N SER A 238 36.96 -28.73 -86.52
CA SER A 238 37.78 -29.63 -85.70
C SER A 238 37.27 -31.07 -85.75
N GLU A 239 38.18 -32.02 -85.93
CA GLU A 239 37.88 -33.47 -85.94
C GLU A 239 37.15 -33.91 -84.67
N ALA A 240 37.46 -33.31 -83.52
CA ALA A 240 36.80 -33.59 -82.25
C ALA A 240 35.30 -33.24 -82.28
N SER A 241 34.91 -32.13 -82.94
CA SER A 241 33.49 -31.75 -83.07
C SER A 241 32.76 -32.63 -84.09
N ARG A 242 33.44 -33.07 -85.14
CA ARG A 242 32.90 -34.01 -86.14
C ARG A 242 32.64 -35.37 -85.50
N ALA A 243 33.61 -35.91 -84.76
CA ALA A 243 33.46 -37.14 -84.01
C ALA A 243 32.33 -37.05 -82.96
N ALA A 244 32.22 -35.92 -82.25
CA ALA A 244 31.11 -35.68 -81.32
C ALA A 244 29.74 -35.65 -82.03
N ARG A 245 29.64 -35.00 -83.20
CA ARG A 245 28.41 -34.97 -84.02
C ARG A 245 28.03 -36.37 -84.54
N GLU A 246 29.01 -37.16 -84.99
CA GLU A 246 28.78 -38.55 -85.42
C GLU A 246 28.37 -39.45 -84.26
N LEU A 247 28.92 -39.24 -83.06
CA LEU A 247 28.51 -39.94 -81.84
C LEU A 247 27.07 -39.56 -81.46
N LEU A 248 26.71 -38.27 -81.49
CA LEU A 248 25.35 -37.80 -81.24
C LEU A 248 24.34 -38.35 -82.26
N LEU A 249 24.67 -38.39 -83.55
CA LEU A 249 23.83 -39.01 -84.58
C LEU A 249 23.65 -40.51 -84.36
N ARG A 250 24.71 -41.22 -83.95
CA ARG A 250 24.63 -42.65 -83.56
C ARG A 250 23.82 -42.86 -82.27
N ALA A 251 23.85 -41.91 -81.34
CA ALA A 251 23.03 -41.95 -80.13
C ALA A 251 21.55 -41.70 -80.43
N HIS A 252 21.25 -40.71 -81.27
CA HIS A 252 19.87 -40.40 -81.71
C HIS A 252 19.27 -41.60 -82.46
N GLY A 253 19.97 -42.13 -83.46
CA GLY A 253 19.53 -43.32 -84.20
C GLY A 253 19.52 -44.64 -83.39
N ARG A 254 19.95 -44.62 -82.11
CA ARG A 254 19.70 -45.68 -81.12
C ARG A 254 18.47 -45.37 -80.26
N ALA A 255 18.26 -44.12 -79.87
CA ALA A 255 17.06 -43.67 -79.16
C ALA A 255 15.80 -43.90 -80.02
N ASP A 256 15.85 -43.56 -81.31
CA ASP A 256 14.75 -43.77 -82.27
C ASP A 256 14.44 -45.26 -82.56
N ARG A 257 15.25 -46.18 -82.02
CA ARG A 257 15.06 -47.64 -82.12
C ARG A 257 14.62 -48.27 -80.80
N LEU A 258 14.44 -47.49 -79.74
CA LEU A 258 13.78 -47.95 -78.52
C LEU A 258 12.27 -48.02 -78.81
N PRO A 259 11.58 -49.12 -78.50
CA PRO A 259 10.13 -49.20 -78.65
C PRO A 259 9.46 -48.19 -77.70
N ASP A 260 8.51 -47.43 -78.25
CA ASP A 260 7.86 -46.34 -77.54
C ASP A 260 6.81 -46.89 -76.55
N PHE A 261 7.18 -46.96 -75.27
CA PHE A 261 6.33 -47.47 -74.18
C PHE A 261 5.33 -46.40 -73.71
N SER A 262 4.44 -45.96 -74.60
CA SER A 262 3.34 -45.03 -74.28
C SER A 262 2.07 -45.36 -75.09
N GLN A 263 1.39 -46.46 -74.75
CA GLN A 263 -0.03 -46.62 -75.05
C GLN A 263 -0.87 -46.14 -73.85
N GLU A 264 -1.62 -45.06 -74.02
CA GLU A 264 -2.69 -44.68 -73.09
C GLU A 264 -3.86 -45.69 -73.19
N PRO A 265 -4.46 -46.11 -72.06
CA PRO A 265 -5.80 -46.67 -72.05
C PRO A 265 -6.86 -45.55 -72.11
N PRO A 266 -7.98 -45.73 -72.84
CA PRO A 266 -9.01 -44.70 -72.99
C PRO A 266 -9.82 -44.50 -71.71
N SER A 267 -10.37 -43.29 -71.54
CA SER A 267 -11.26 -42.92 -70.42
C SER A 267 -12.72 -43.22 -70.74
N ASP A 268 -13.42 -43.85 -69.79
CA ASP A 268 -14.87 -43.77 -69.55
C ASP A 268 -15.10 -43.07 -68.19
#